data_AF-A0AAU9VS79-F1
#
_entry.id   AF-A0AAU9VS79-F1
#
_cell.length_a   1.000
_cell.length_b   1.000
_cell.length_c   1.000
_cell.angle_alpha   90.00
_cell.angle_beta   90.00
_cell.angle_gamma   90.00
#
_symmetry.space_group_name_H-M   'P 1'
#
loop_
_entity.id
_entity.type
_entity.pdbx_description
1 polymer ?
#
loop_
_entity_poly.entity_id
_entity_poly.type
_entity_poly.pdbx_seq_one_letter_code
_entity_poly.pdbx_strand_id
1 'polypeptide(L)'
;MHNFTDGFTAQYKSRHCVGNLSFSLANFGYTIQRNYFETSHAKGEQDAAGSNIKQKISQVVLYRTTTINSAKAMYEYLEANFTQPASNAVHLKQRVFFYVPSEGEEAVSRNRDGRKF
;
A
#
# COMPACT_ATOMS: atom_id res chain seq x y z
N MET A 1 -8.08 7.55 -7.45
CA MET A 1 -7.24 6.32 -7.44
C MET A 1 -8.14 5.09 -7.36
N HIS A 2 -7.95 4.10 -8.22
CA HIS A 2 -8.69 2.84 -8.14
C HIS A 2 -8.01 1.91 -7.12
N ASN A 3 -8.79 1.42 -6.16
CA ASN A 3 -8.34 0.48 -5.16
C ASN A 3 -9.16 -0.80 -5.31
N PHE A 4 -8.53 -1.86 -5.76
CA PHE A 4 -9.14 -3.17 -5.87
C PHE A 4 -9.03 -3.91 -4.53
N THR A 5 -9.92 -4.85 -4.22
CA THR A 5 -9.85 -5.67 -3.00
C THR A 5 -10.81 -6.86 -3.08
N ASP A 6 -10.49 -7.96 -2.40
CA ASP A 6 -11.35 -9.13 -2.21
C ASP A 6 -12.25 -9.04 -0.95
N GLY A 7 -12.26 -7.87 -0.27
CA GLY A 7 -12.91 -7.75 1.03
C GLY A 7 -13.47 -6.35 1.31
N PHE A 8 -14.78 -6.30 1.55
CA PHE A 8 -15.46 -5.16 2.15
C PHE A 8 -16.07 -5.55 3.48
N THR A 9 -15.61 -4.98 4.60
CA THR A 9 -16.24 -5.12 5.93
C THR A 9 -16.66 -6.54 6.33
N ALA A 10 -16.11 -7.57 5.66
CA ALA A 10 -16.37 -8.94 5.98
C ALA A 10 -15.76 -9.18 7.36
N GLN A 11 -16.43 -10.03 8.13
CA GLN A 11 -16.12 -10.36 9.52
C GLN A 11 -14.59 -10.40 9.70
N TYR A 12 -14.06 -9.62 10.65
CA TYR A 12 -12.63 -9.52 11.04
C TYR A 12 -11.68 -8.56 10.27
N LYS A 13 -12.14 -7.64 9.41
CA LYS A 13 -11.25 -6.60 8.84
C LYS A 13 -11.11 -5.37 9.77
N SER A 14 -9.91 -4.81 9.86
CA SER A 14 -9.61 -3.65 10.71
C SER A 14 -10.44 -2.42 10.31
N ARG A 15 -10.98 -1.71 11.32
CA ARG A 15 -11.77 -0.48 11.13
C ARG A 15 -10.98 0.61 10.39
N HIS A 16 -9.65 0.61 10.48
CA HIS A 16 -8.78 1.57 9.77
C HIS A 16 -8.91 1.48 8.24
N CYS A 17 -9.26 0.32 7.68
CA CYS A 17 -9.45 0.16 6.25
C CYS A 17 -10.62 1.01 5.73
N VAL A 18 -11.71 1.10 6.50
CA VAL A 18 -12.88 1.92 6.18
C VAL A 18 -12.56 3.41 6.39
N GLY A 19 -11.87 3.76 7.48
CA GLY A 19 -11.41 5.13 7.72
C GLY A 19 -10.54 5.67 6.58
N ASN A 20 -9.61 4.87 6.07
CA ASN A 20 -8.77 5.28 4.93
C ASN A 20 -9.58 5.55 3.66
N LEU A 21 -10.70 4.85 3.43
CA LEU A 21 -11.58 5.12 2.31
C LEU A 21 -12.36 6.43 2.52
N SER A 22 -13.01 6.56 3.69
CA SER A 22 -13.86 7.69 4.05
C SER A 22 -13.13 9.03 4.11
N PHE A 23 -11.83 9.02 4.47
CA PHE A 23 -11.00 10.22 4.55
C PHE A 23 -9.85 10.22 3.56
N SER A 24 -9.98 9.47 2.47
CA SER A 24 -8.93 9.33 1.46
C SER A 24 -8.39 10.67 0.98
N LEU A 25 -9.28 11.63 0.68
CA LEU A 25 -8.87 12.97 0.25
C LEU A 25 -8.08 13.71 1.34
N ALA A 26 -8.53 13.65 2.60
CA ALA A 26 -7.89 14.36 3.70
C ALA A 26 -6.61 13.68 4.20
N ASN A 27 -6.44 12.37 3.96
CA ASN A 27 -5.29 11.60 4.44
C ASN A 27 -4.21 11.46 3.36
N PHE A 28 -4.60 11.42 2.09
CA PHE A 28 -3.70 11.09 0.97
C PHE A 28 -3.71 12.12 -0.16
N GLY A 29 -4.61 13.12 -0.11
CA GLY A 29 -4.73 14.13 -1.17
C GLY A 29 -5.47 13.66 -2.42
N TYR A 30 -6.08 12.47 -2.41
CA TYR A 30 -6.85 11.94 -3.54
C TYR A 30 -8.04 11.09 -3.10
N THR A 31 -9.08 11.04 -3.93
CA THR A 31 -10.23 10.16 -3.71
C THR A 31 -9.90 8.71 -4.11
N ILE A 32 -10.47 7.76 -3.38
CA ILE A 32 -10.34 6.32 -3.67
C ILE A 32 -11.67 5.77 -4.19
N GLN A 33 -11.65 5.19 -5.40
CA GLN A 33 -12.73 4.36 -5.90
C GLN A 33 -12.42 2.91 -5.55
N ARG A 34 -13.20 2.32 -4.64
CA ARG A 34 -13.04 0.95 -4.19
C ARG A 34 -13.76 0.00 -5.16
N ASN A 35 -13.05 -0.97 -5.71
CA ASN A 35 -13.57 -2.00 -6.60
C ASN A 35 -13.42 -3.35 -5.91
N TYR A 36 -14.45 -4.19 -5.97
CA TYR A 36 -14.46 -5.49 -5.31
C TYR A 36 -14.27 -6.61 -6.33
N PHE A 37 -13.42 -7.57 -5.98
CA PHE A 37 -13.36 -8.86 -6.63
C PHE A 37 -14.15 -9.88 -5.82
N GLU A 38 -14.61 -10.93 -6.50
CA GLU A 38 -15.28 -12.05 -5.85
C GLU A 38 -14.39 -12.65 -4.76
N THR A 39 -15.00 -13.19 -3.70
CA THR A 39 -14.30 -13.87 -2.59
C THR A 39 -13.78 -15.24 -3.03
N SER A 40 -12.98 -15.29 -4.09
CA SER A 40 -12.38 -16.49 -4.64
C SER A 40 -10.85 -16.37 -4.56
N HIS A 41 -10.14 -17.50 -4.57
CA HIS A 41 -8.70 -17.60 -4.33
C HIS A 41 -7.78 -16.93 -5.39
N ALA A 42 -8.33 -16.09 -6.28
CA ALA A 42 -7.58 -15.29 -7.24
C ALA A 42 -7.74 -13.79 -6.92
N LYS A 43 -6.86 -13.26 -6.08
CA LYS A 43 -6.90 -11.88 -5.56
C LYS A 43 -6.45 -10.80 -6.57
N GLY A 44 -6.60 -11.10 -7.86
CA GLY A 44 -6.40 -10.20 -8.99
C GLY A 44 -5.03 -9.51 -9.04
N GLU A 45 -5.02 -8.35 -9.67
CA GLU A 45 -3.83 -7.55 -9.93
C GLU A 45 -3.21 -6.97 -8.64
N GLN A 46 -4.01 -6.76 -7.59
CA GLN A 46 -3.53 -6.17 -6.35
C GLN A 46 -2.67 -7.15 -5.55
N ASP A 47 -3.05 -8.42 -5.47
CA ASP A 47 -2.23 -9.43 -4.79
C ASP A 47 -1.00 -9.79 -5.61
N ALA A 48 -1.09 -9.78 -6.94
CA ALA A 48 0.09 -9.89 -7.80
C ALA A 48 1.09 -8.75 -7.54
N ALA A 49 0.62 -7.51 -7.45
CA ALA A 49 1.46 -6.36 -7.13
C ALA A 49 2.09 -6.48 -5.72
N GLY A 50 1.28 -6.83 -4.72
CA GLY A 50 1.75 -7.03 -3.34
C GLY A 50 2.75 -8.19 -3.21
N SER A 51 2.50 -9.30 -3.91
CA SER A 51 3.37 -10.47 -3.95
C SER A 51 4.72 -10.15 -4.58
N ASN A 52 4.74 -9.41 -5.70
CA ASN A 52 5.97 -8.98 -6.34
C ASN A 52 6.85 -8.14 -5.40
N ILE A 53 6.25 -7.15 -4.73
CA ILE A 53 6.98 -6.33 -3.74
C ILE A 53 7.52 -7.20 -2.60
N LYS A 54 6.68 -8.06 -2.01
CA LYS A 54 7.09 -8.96 -0.92
C LYS A 54 8.23 -9.88 -1.35
N GLN A 55 8.15 -10.47 -2.53
CA GLN A 55 9.19 -11.36 -3.06
C GLN A 55 10.52 -10.64 -3.21
N LYS A 56 10.51 -9.42 -3.78
CA LYS A 56 11.73 -8.64 -4.00
C LYS A 56 12.39 -8.20 -2.69
N ILE A 57 11.59 -7.74 -1.74
CA ILE A 57 12.08 -7.42 -0.38
C ILE A 57 12.65 -8.66 0.31
N SER A 58 11.91 -9.78 0.28
CA SER A 58 12.36 -11.03 0.89
C SER A 58 13.69 -11.51 0.31
N GLN A 59 13.87 -11.42 -1.01
CA GLN A 59 15.12 -11.81 -1.67
C GLN A 59 16.31 -11.00 -1.14
N VAL A 60 16.21 -9.67 -1.10
CA VAL A 60 17.37 -8.84 -0.69
C VAL A 60 17.67 -8.93 0.81
N VAL A 61 16.65 -9.18 1.63
CA VAL A 61 16.83 -9.44 3.06
C VAL A 61 17.48 -10.81 3.28
N LEU A 62 16.99 -11.86 2.63
CA LEU A 62 17.51 -13.24 2.77
C LEU A 62 18.94 -13.37 2.23
N TYR A 63 19.26 -12.69 1.14
CA TYR A 63 20.62 -12.63 0.59
C TYR A 63 21.53 -11.65 1.33
N ARG A 64 21.05 -11.04 2.43
CA ARG A 64 21.80 -10.08 3.26
C ARG A 64 22.37 -8.90 2.46
N THR A 65 21.74 -8.54 1.36
CA THR A 65 22.13 -7.40 0.51
C THR A 65 21.73 -6.08 1.16
N THR A 66 20.64 -6.08 1.94
CA THR A 66 20.16 -4.89 2.67
C THR A 66 19.43 -5.32 3.93
N THR A 67 19.54 -4.51 4.99
CA THR A 67 18.73 -4.67 6.21
C THR A 67 17.47 -3.81 6.11
N ILE A 68 16.31 -4.47 6.06
CA ILE A 68 15.00 -3.80 6.03
C ILE A 68 14.22 -4.24 7.26
N ASN A 69 14.16 -3.38 8.28
CA ASN A 69 13.54 -3.68 9.59
C ASN A 69 12.41 -2.71 9.96
N SER A 70 12.08 -1.75 9.08
CA SER A 70 11.03 -0.77 9.31
C SER A 70 10.28 -0.47 8.01
N ALA A 71 9.06 0.06 8.14
CA ALA A 71 8.27 0.50 6.99
C ALA A 71 8.97 1.64 6.22
N LYS A 72 9.70 2.51 6.92
CA LYS A 72 10.49 3.58 6.30
C LYS A 72 11.65 3.03 5.47
N ALA A 73 12.42 2.09 6.03
CA ALA A 73 13.52 1.45 5.30
C ALA A 73 13.01 0.67 4.07
N MET A 74 11.83 0.04 4.17
CA MET A 74 11.20 -0.62 3.03
C MET A 74 10.79 0.40 1.95
N TYR A 75 10.20 1.53 2.34
CA TYR A 75 9.85 2.62 1.44
C TYR A 75 11.07 3.16 0.69
N GLU A 76 12.13 3.55 1.41
CA GLU A 76 13.36 4.12 0.84
C GLU A 76 14.00 3.15 -0.15
N TYR A 77 14.06 1.87 0.19
CA TYR A 77 14.57 0.84 -0.71
C TYR A 77 13.75 0.72 -2.00
N LEU A 78 12.42 0.72 -1.89
CA LEU A 78 11.52 0.61 -3.04
C LEU A 78 11.57 1.87 -3.92
N GLU A 79 11.63 3.05 -3.32
CA GLU A 79 11.78 4.31 -4.06
C GLU A 79 13.08 4.31 -4.87
N ALA A 80 14.20 3.92 -4.26
CA ALA A 80 15.50 3.92 -4.90
C ALA A 80 15.63 2.87 -6.03
N ASN A 81 15.00 1.70 -5.89
CA ASN A 81 15.28 0.54 -6.77
C ASN A 81 14.08 0.10 -7.63
N PHE A 82 12.86 0.50 -7.29
CA PHE A 82 11.64 -0.03 -7.89
C PHE A 82 10.71 1.02 -8.49
N THR A 83 11.03 2.32 -8.39
CA THR A 83 10.19 3.39 -8.99
C THR A 83 10.06 3.24 -10.51
N GLN A 84 11.13 2.86 -11.20
CA GLN A 84 11.12 2.69 -12.66
C GLN A 84 10.88 1.23 -13.06
N PRO A 85 10.24 0.97 -14.21
CA PRO A 85 10.13 -0.38 -14.76
C PRO A 85 11.51 -0.91 -15.16
N ALA A 86 11.73 -2.22 -14.98
CA ALA A 86 13.00 -2.87 -15.31
C ALA A 86 13.22 -3.03 -16.82
N SER A 87 12.16 -2.93 -17.63
CA SER A 87 12.21 -2.97 -19.08
C SER A 87 11.13 -2.07 -19.70
N ASN A 88 11.38 -1.64 -20.93
CA ASN A 88 10.42 -0.86 -21.73
C ASN A 88 9.27 -1.71 -22.30
N ALA A 89 9.17 -2.98 -21.91
CA ALA A 89 8.17 -3.92 -22.44
C ALA A 89 6.76 -3.71 -21.84
N VAL A 90 6.63 -2.83 -20.83
CA VAL A 90 5.34 -2.49 -20.21
C VAL A 90 4.99 -1.03 -20.47
N HIS A 91 3.71 -0.75 -20.73
CA HIS A 91 3.20 0.62 -20.91
C HIS A 91 3.12 1.44 -19.60
N LEU A 92 3.52 0.85 -18.46
CA LEU A 92 3.53 1.51 -17.17
C LEU A 92 4.79 2.38 -17.03
N LYS A 93 4.60 3.67 -16.76
CA LYS A 93 5.70 4.65 -16.72
C LYS A 93 6.51 4.61 -15.43
N GLN A 94 5.85 4.40 -14.29
CA GLN A 94 6.49 4.43 -12.96
C GLN A 94 5.60 3.79 -11.90
N ARG A 95 6.21 3.36 -10.81
CA ARG A 95 5.57 2.99 -9.55
C ARG A 95 5.83 4.11 -8.56
N VAL A 96 4.77 4.57 -7.89
CA VAL A 96 4.86 5.59 -6.84
C VAL A 96 4.64 4.89 -5.50
N PHE A 97 5.58 5.08 -4.58
CA PHE A 97 5.47 4.59 -3.22
C PHE A 97 5.08 5.76 -2.31
N PHE A 98 4.29 5.48 -1.28
CA PHE A 98 3.91 6.47 -0.28
C PHE A 98 4.24 5.90 1.10
N TYR A 99 5.04 6.64 1.86
CA TYR A 99 5.25 6.37 3.28
C TYR A 99 4.31 7.23 4.11
N VAL A 100 3.59 6.60 5.04
CA VAL A 100 2.74 7.30 5.99
C VAL A 100 3.34 7.08 7.38
N PRO A 101 3.97 8.10 7.98
CA PRO A 101 4.55 7.96 9.31
C PRO A 101 3.46 7.73 10.36
N SER A 102 3.83 7.06 11.45
CA SER A 102 2.94 6.81 12.59
C SER A 102 2.81 8.02 13.51
N GLU A 103 3.80 8.91 13.49
CA GLU A 103 3.93 10.08 14.39
C GLU A 103 4.53 11.28 13.63
N GLY A 104 4.35 12.50 14.16
CA GLY A 104 4.84 13.74 13.56
C GLY A 104 3.79 14.50 12.75
N GLU A 105 4.18 15.66 12.20
CA GLU A 105 3.28 16.57 11.46
C GLU A 105 2.72 15.95 10.18
N GLU A 106 3.47 15.05 9.54
CA GLU A 106 3.07 14.33 8.32
C GLU A 106 2.26 13.06 8.61
N ALA A 107 2.09 12.69 9.88
CA ALA A 107 1.32 11.52 10.24
C ALA A 107 -0.18 11.76 10.02
N VAL A 108 -0.86 10.73 9.52
CA VAL A 108 -2.31 10.78 9.40
C VAL A 108 -2.92 10.75 10.80
N SER A 109 -3.52 11.86 11.23
CA SER A 109 -4.32 11.90 12.46
C SER A 109 -5.55 11.00 12.31
N ARG A 110 -5.47 9.80 12.90
CA ARG A 110 -6.52 8.76 12.89
C ARG A 110 -7.55 8.95 14.00
N ASN A 111 -7.19 9.64 15.09
CA ASN A 111 -8.05 9.95 16.23
C ASN A 111 -8.41 11.45 16.22
N ARG A 112 -9.27 11.86 15.29
CA ARG A 112 -9.74 13.26 15.23
C ARG A 112 -10.95 13.42 16.15
N ASP A 113 -11.08 14.57 16.81
CA ASP A 113 -12.27 14.86 17.63
C ASP A 113 -13.56 14.71 16.81
N GLY A 114 -14.53 14.01 17.39
CA GLY A 114 -15.80 13.67 16.73
C GLY A 114 -15.73 12.52 15.71
N ARG A 115 -14.57 11.86 15.53
CA ARG A 115 -14.37 10.82 14.51
C ARG A 115 -13.72 9.57 15.12
N LYS A 116 -14.53 8.74 15.79
CA LYS A 116 -14.07 7.45 16.34
C LYS A 116 -14.14 6.37 15.25
N PHE A 117 -12.99 6.01 14.67
CA PHE A 117 -12.83 4.84 13.80
C PHE A 117 -12.18 3.68 14.52
#